data_AF-A0A161Z8H5-F1
#
_entry.id   AF-A0A161Z8H5-F1
#
_cell.length_a   1.000
_cell.length_b   1.000
_cell.length_c   1.000
_cell.angle_alpha   90.00
_cell.angle_beta   90.00
_cell.angle_gamma   90.00
#
_symmetry.space_group_name_H-M   'P 1'
#
loop_
_entity.id
_entity.type
_entity.pdbx_description
1 polymer ?
#
loop_
_entity_poly.entity_id
_entity_poly.type
_entity_poly.pdbx_seq_one_letter_code
_entity_poly.pdbx_strand_id
1 'polypeptide(L)'
;MSFFDYFNVVLPVALFLALFISWSNINARFLILIYGFVEVINLLSLDWAMSMPIGYYAWCMFMNVLFLVFVFGRRYWAYKLSYFSFFDKAFDEHKYSLQETTLVLLFSLSFLINFITLVEVYLYYIGWFNNAYIKLYVRDLVQTVLHIMASIVCITFALRFSSNIEGKTNGIK
;
A
#
# COMPACT_ATOMS: atom_id res chain seq x y z
N MET A 1 2.57 19.54 -15.35
CA MET A 1 2.84 18.28 -14.64
C MET A 1 3.19 18.65 -13.21
N SER A 2 2.29 18.36 -12.29
CA SER A 2 2.38 18.79 -10.90
C SER A 2 3.43 17.95 -10.15
N PHE A 3 3.95 18.44 -9.02
CA PHE A 3 4.86 17.69 -8.15
C PHE A 3 4.28 16.31 -7.73
N PHE A 4 2.96 16.19 -7.66
CA PHE A 4 2.24 14.93 -7.40
C PHE A 4 2.43 13.88 -8.50
N ASP A 5 2.51 14.29 -9.77
CA ASP A 5 2.60 13.36 -10.91
C ASP A 5 3.92 12.57 -10.87
N TYR A 6 5.00 13.17 -10.36
CA TYR A 6 6.28 12.49 -10.20
C TYR A 6 6.26 11.42 -9.11
N PHE A 7 5.58 11.67 -8.00
CA PHE A 7 5.50 10.71 -6.88
C PHE A 7 4.57 9.53 -7.16
N ASN A 8 3.57 9.72 -8.03
CA ASN A 8 2.69 8.64 -8.46
C ASN A 8 3.43 7.51 -9.20
N VAL A 9 4.63 7.76 -9.75
CA VAL A 9 5.45 6.74 -10.43
C VAL A 9 6.44 6.05 -9.49
N VAL A 10 6.82 6.71 -8.39
CA VAL A 10 7.85 6.20 -7.45
C VAL A 10 7.41 4.88 -6.82
N LEU A 11 6.16 4.81 -6.35
CA LEU A 11 5.65 3.63 -5.67
C LEU A 11 5.51 2.41 -6.61
N PRO A 12 4.93 2.53 -7.83
CA PRO A 12 4.92 1.45 -8.82
C PRO A 12 6.33 0.94 -9.17
N VAL A 13 7.29 1.84 -9.35
CA VAL A 13 8.69 1.46 -9.64
C VAL A 13 9.30 0.72 -8.45
N ALA A 14 9.08 1.21 -7.22
CA ALA A 14 9.55 0.55 -6.00
C ALA A 14 8.93 -0.85 -5.83
N LEU A 15 7.65 -1.02 -6.14
CA LEU A 15 6.95 -2.31 -6.11
C LEU A 15 7.50 -3.28 -7.15
N PHE A 16 7.75 -2.79 -8.37
CA PHE A 16 8.35 -3.59 -9.43
C PHE A 16 9.74 -4.08 -9.02
N LEU A 17 10.62 -3.19 -8.54
CA LEU A 17 11.95 -3.56 -8.04
C LEU A 17 11.88 -4.53 -6.85
N ALA A 18 11.00 -4.27 -5.89
CA ALA A 18 10.81 -5.13 -4.73
C ALA A 18 10.33 -6.53 -5.14
N LEU A 19 9.50 -6.65 -6.18
CA LEU A 19 9.04 -7.94 -6.69
C LEU A 19 10.18 -8.75 -7.31
N PHE A 20 11.05 -8.11 -8.10
CA PHE A 20 12.24 -8.75 -8.68
C PHE A 20 13.22 -9.22 -7.60
N ILE A 21 13.50 -8.38 -6.60
CA ILE A 21 14.43 -8.71 -5.51
C ILE A 21 13.87 -9.83 -4.62
N SER A 22 12.58 -9.79 -4.33
CA SER A 22 11.93 -10.76 -3.43
C SER A 22 11.48 -12.05 -4.13
N TRP A 23 11.84 -12.27 -5.40
CA TRP A 23 11.30 -13.36 -6.23
C TRP A 23 11.50 -14.77 -5.64
N SER A 24 12.51 -14.94 -4.80
CA SER A 24 12.78 -16.21 -4.11
C SER A 24 11.84 -16.49 -2.93
N ASN A 25 11.26 -15.46 -2.29
CA ASN A 25 10.44 -15.63 -1.08
C ASN A 25 8.94 -15.54 -1.39
N ILE A 26 8.20 -16.62 -1.10
CA ILE A 26 6.79 -16.74 -1.46
C ILE A 26 5.91 -15.72 -0.71
N ASN A 27 6.12 -15.59 0.61
CA ASN A 27 5.36 -14.65 1.44
C ASN A 27 5.61 -13.19 1.02
N ALA A 28 6.87 -12.87 0.71
CA ALA A 28 7.23 -11.52 0.28
C ALA A 28 6.61 -11.16 -1.07
N ARG A 29 6.70 -12.07 -2.05
CA ARG A 29 6.02 -11.92 -3.34
C ARG A 29 4.53 -11.73 -3.17
N PHE A 30 3.88 -12.52 -2.31
CA PHE A 30 2.44 -12.44 -2.16
C PHE A 30 2.00 -11.09 -1.58
N LEU A 31 2.73 -10.56 -0.58
CA LEU A 31 2.45 -9.22 -0.05
C LEU A 31 2.66 -8.13 -1.11
N ILE A 32 3.75 -8.18 -1.86
CA ILE A 32 4.07 -7.19 -2.91
C ILE A 32 3.05 -7.28 -4.05
N LEU A 33 2.58 -8.47 -4.42
CA LEU A 33 1.52 -8.66 -5.41
C LEU A 33 0.18 -8.10 -4.94
N ILE A 34 -0.18 -8.29 -3.67
CA ILE A 34 -1.38 -7.67 -3.09
C ILE A 34 -1.28 -6.15 -3.18
N TYR A 35 -0.14 -5.57 -2.79
CA TYR A 35 0.05 -4.13 -2.85
C TYR A 35 0.02 -3.65 -4.31
N GLY A 36 0.77 -4.29 -5.20
CA GLY A 36 0.77 -3.97 -6.63
C GLY A 36 -0.62 -4.05 -7.26
N PHE A 37 -1.44 -5.03 -6.86
CA PHE A 37 -2.82 -5.14 -7.33
C PHE A 37 -3.66 -3.93 -6.92
N VAL A 38 -3.62 -3.53 -5.65
CA VAL A 38 -4.34 -2.35 -5.17
C VAL A 38 -3.84 -1.08 -5.85
N GLU A 39 -2.54 -0.95 -6.04
CA GLU A 39 -1.94 0.22 -6.68
C GLU A 39 -2.29 0.33 -8.17
N VAL A 40 -2.37 -0.80 -8.88
CA VAL A 40 -2.85 -0.83 -10.27
C VAL A 40 -4.30 -0.36 -10.34
N ILE A 41 -5.19 -0.83 -9.44
CA ILE A 41 -6.57 -0.34 -9.40
C ILE A 41 -6.58 1.17 -9.10
N ASN A 42 -5.77 1.62 -8.14
CA ASN A 42 -5.67 3.04 -7.77
C ASN A 42 -5.28 3.91 -8.97
N LEU A 43 -4.24 3.53 -9.72
CA LEU A 43 -3.80 4.26 -10.92
C LEU A 43 -4.85 4.25 -12.04
N LEU A 44 -5.44 3.10 -12.33
CA LEU A 44 -6.46 2.98 -13.39
C LEU A 44 -7.73 3.76 -13.08
N SER A 45 -8.04 3.94 -11.81
CA SER A 45 -9.23 4.66 -11.34
C SER A 45 -8.96 6.12 -10.96
N LEU A 46 -7.72 6.59 -11.07
CA LEU A 46 -7.30 7.88 -10.54
C LEU A 46 -8.05 9.03 -11.21
N ASP A 47 -8.12 9.05 -12.54
CA ASP A 47 -8.82 10.10 -13.29
C ASP A 47 -10.31 10.16 -12.94
N TRP A 48 -10.93 8.98 -12.80
CA TRP A 48 -12.32 8.87 -12.37
C TRP A 48 -12.50 9.37 -10.94
N ALA A 49 -11.60 9.02 -10.03
CA ALA A 49 -11.66 9.47 -8.64
C ALA A 49 -11.49 10.99 -8.52
N MET A 50 -10.56 11.58 -9.28
CA MET A 50 -10.33 13.03 -9.30
C MET A 50 -11.53 13.81 -9.86
N SER A 51 -12.38 13.20 -10.68
CA SER A 51 -13.61 13.83 -11.18
C SER A 51 -14.64 14.13 -10.07
N MET A 52 -14.51 13.49 -8.90
CA MET A 52 -15.43 13.64 -7.76
C MET A 52 -14.80 14.49 -6.64
N PRO A 53 -15.22 15.76 -6.43
CA PRO A 53 -14.55 16.67 -5.53
C PRO A 53 -14.58 16.25 -4.04
N ILE A 54 -15.66 15.59 -3.60
CA ILE A 54 -15.78 15.01 -2.24
C ILE A 54 -15.52 13.50 -2.27
N GLY A 55 -16.01 12.83 -3.31
CA GLY A 55 -15.89 11.38 -3.47
C GLY A 55 -14.45 10.89 -3.57
N TYR A 56 -13.52 11.74 -4.03
CA TYR A 56 -12.09 11.42 -4.07
C TYR A 56 -11.52 11.00 -2.70
N TYR A 57 -11.90 11.65 -1.60
CA TYR A 57 -11.39 11.26 -0.27
C TYR A 57 -11.97 9.93 0.20
N ALA A 58 -13.25 9.69 -0.09
CA ALA A 58 -13.89 8.41 0.16
C ALA A 58 -13.26 7.29 -0.69
N TRP A 59 -12.86 7.60 -1.93
CA TRP A 59 -12.12 6.68 -2.79
C TRP A 59 -10.73 6.34 -2.23
N CYS A 60 -9.96 7.33 -1.80
CA CYS A 60 -8.69 7.10 -1.13
C CYS A 60 -8.86 6.24 0.13
N MET A 61 -9.90 6.47 0.93
CA MET A 61 -10.22 5.60 2.07
C MET A 61 -10.55 4.18 1.63
N PHE A 62 -11.36 4.01 0.58
CA PHE A 62 -11.70 2.71 0.02
C PHE A 62 -10.46 1.94 -0.41
N MET A 63 -9.50 2.57 -1.09
CA MET A 63 -8.24 1.92 -1.47
C MET A 63 -7.42 1.47 -0.27
N ASN A 64 -7.36 2.29 0.79
CA ASN A 64 -6.68 1.89 2.02
C ASN A 64 -7.36 0.68 2.67
N VAL A 65 -8.69 0.65 2.72
CA VAL A 65 -9.46 -0.50 3.24
C VAL A 65 -9.25 -1.73 2.37
N LEU A 66 -9.27 -1.58 1.05
CA LEU A 66 -9.07 -2.68 0.11
C LEU A 66 -7.71 -3.36 0.37
N PHE A 67 -6.64 -2.57 0.51
CA PHE A 67 -5.33 -3.08 0.91
C PHE A 67 -5.39 -3.85 2.25
N LEU A 68 -5.96 -3.24 3.30
CA LEU A 68 -6.06 -3.87 4.62
C LEU A 68 -6.85 -5.20 4.56
N VAL A 69 -7.95 -5.26 3.82
CA VAL A 69 -8.76 -6.47 3.64
C VAL A 69 -7.95 -7.57 2.96
N PHE A 70 -7.17 -7.26 1.93
CA PHE A 70 -6.33 -8.27 1.28
C PHE A 70 -5.17 -8.72 2.16
N VAL A 71 -4.56 -7.82 2.93
CA VAL A 71 -3.46 -8.15 3.84
C VAL A 71 -3.94 -9.00 5.01
N PHE A 72 -5.00 -8.60 5.72
CA PHE A 72 -5.55 -9.41 6.81
C PHE A 72 -6.17 -10.71 6.30
N GLY A 73 -6.85 -10.65 5.15
CA GLY A 73 -7.42 -11.81 4.48
C GLY A 73 -6.38 -12.72 3.82
N ARG A 74 -5.09 -12.39 3.82
CA ARG A 74 -4.05 -13.09 3.04
C ARG A 74 -4.03 -14.59 3.27
N ARG A 75 -4.18 -15.04 4.52
CA ARG A 75 -4.24 -16.47 4.87
C ARG A 75 -5.51 -17.14 4.31
N TYR A 76 -6.64 -16.45 4.35
CA TYR A 76 -7.91 -16.92 3.78
C TYR A 76 -7.83 -16.99 2.24
N TRP A 77 -7.25 -15.99 1.59
CA TRP A 77 -7.04 -15.98 0.14
C TRP A 77 -6.08 -17.08 -0.31
N ALA A 78 -4.99 -17.32 0.44
CA ALA A 78 -4.07 -18.42 0.18
C ALA A 78 -4.77 -19.78 0.27
N TYR A 79 -5.60 -19.99 1.30
CA TYR A 79 -6.39 -21.22 1.43
C TYR A 79 -7.38 -21.40 0.28
N LYS A 80 -8.12 -20.35 -0.11
CA LYS A 80 -9.12 -20.44 -1.18
C LYS A 80 -8.49 -20.66 -2.56
N LEU A 81 -7.26 -20.20 -2.77
CA LEU A 81 -6.51 -20.31 -4.02
C LEU A 81 -5.48 -21.45 -3.98
N SER A 82 -5.54 -22.35 -3.00
CA SER A 82 -4.59 -23.45 -2.79
C SER A 82 -4.48 -24.42 -3.97
N TYR A 83 -5.46 -24.42 -4.88
CA TYR A 83 -5.38 -25.14 -6.16
C TYR A 83 -4.09 -24.81 -6.95
N PHE A 84 -3.58 -23.59 -6.81
CA PHE A 84 -2.30 -23.19 -7.37
C PHE A 84 -1.18 -23.46 -6.37
N SER A 85 -0.15 -24.19 -6.80
CA SER A 85 1.02 -24.58 -5.98
C SER A 85 1.78 -23.40 -5.36
N PHE A 86 1.60 -22.18 -5.89
CA PHE A 86 2.09 -20.94 -5.29
C PHE A 86 1.40 -20.62 -3.96
N PHE A 87 0.06 -20.69 -3.93
CA PHE A 87 -0.74 -20.27 -2.78
C PHE A 87 -0.76 -21.32 -1.68
N ASP A 88 -0.63 -22.60 -2.05
CA ASP A 88 -0.44 -23.70 -1.10
C ASP A 88 0.81 -23.48 -0.23
N LYS A 89 1.96 -23.20 -0.87
CA LYS A 89 3.19 -22.85 -0.15
C LYS A 89 3.09 -21.52 0.62
N ALA A 90 2.33 -20.55 0.09
CA ALA A 90 2.11 -19.28 0.77
C ALA A 90 1.25 -19.41 2.04
N PHE A 91 0.38 -20.43 2.10
CA PHE A 91 -0.41 -20.76 3.28
C PHE A 91 0.47 -21.37 4.38
N ASP A 92 1.31 -22.34 4.02
CA ASP A 92 2.19 -23.05 4.96
C ASP A 92 3.30 -22.16 5.55
N GLU A 93 3.88 -21.27 4.74
CA GLU A 93 4.98 -20.39 5.16
C GLU A 93 4.49 -19.04 5.73
N HIS A 94 3.18 -18.87 5.96
CA HIS A 94 2.62 -17.60 6.38
C HIS A 94 3.16 -17.17 7.76
N LYS A 95 3.93 -16.08 7.76
CA LYS A 95 4.38 -15.39 8.98
C LYS A 95 4.20 -13.89 8.82
N TYR A 96 3.62 -13.26 9.84
CA TYR A 96 3.57 -11.81 9.90
C TYR A 96 4.97 -11.25 10.07
N SER A 97 5.35 -10.37 9.15
CA SER A 97 6.62 -9.65 9.24
C SER A 97 6.43 -8.30 9.91
N LEU A 98 7.51 -7.77 10.47
CA LEU A 98 7.51 -6.40 11.00
C LEU A 98 7.17 -5.39 9.90
N GLN A 99 7.70 -5.60 8.69
CA GLN A 99 7.46 -4.74 7.52
C GLN A 99 5.99 -4.70 7.09
N GLU A 100 5.31 -5.84 7.12
CA GLU A 100 3.88 -5.92 6.86
C GLU A 100 3.07 -5.15 7.90
N THR A 101 3.45 -5.27 9.17
CA THR A 101 2.81 -4.51 10.26
C THR A 101 3.01 -3.00 10.06
N THR A 102 4.20 -2.59 9.62
CA THR A 102 4.47 -1.19 9.27
C THR A 102 3.59 -0.72 8.10
N LEU A 103 3.42 -1.53 7.04
CA LEU A 103 2.51 -1.19 5.94
C LEU A 103 1.07 -1.04 6.44
N VAL A 104 0.56 -1.99 7.24
CA VAL A 104 -0.78 -1.91 7.84
C VAL A 104 -0.95 -0.60 8.62
N LEU A 105 0.05 -0.21 9.40
CA LEU A 105 0.04 1.05 10.16
C LEU A 105 0.03 2.28 9.24
N LEU A 106 0.87 2.31 8.20
CA LEU A 106 0.91 3.42 7.23
C LEU A 106 -0.42 3.59 6.50
N PHE A 107 -1.03 2.48 6.05
CA PHE A 107 -2.34 2.49 5.40
C PHE A 107 -3.47 2.88 6.35
N SER A 108 -3.37 2.53 7.63
CA SER A 108 -4.33 2.96 8.65
C SER A 108 -4.22 4.47 8.93
N LEU A 109 -3.00 5.01 9.01
CA LEU A 109 -2.79 6.47 9.12
C LEU A 109 -3.28 7.21 7.88
N SER A 110 -3.04 6.65 6.69
CA SER A 110 -3.54 7.17 5.41
C SER A 110 -5.08 7.20 5.38
N PHE A 111 -5.73 6.16 5.91
CA PHE A 111 -7.17 6.13 6.05
C PHE A 111 -7.67 7.24 6.99
N LEU A 112 -7.05 7.39 8.16
CA LEU A 112 -7.44 8.41 9.16
C LEU A 112 -7.31 9.84 8.61
N ILE A 113 -6.21 10.18 7.94
CA ILE A 113 -6.05 11.52 7.37
C ILE A 113 -7.06 11.80 6.26
N ASN A 114 -7.40 10.82 5.43
CA ASN A 114 -8.44 10.97 4.41
C ASN A 114 -9.84 11.06 5.03
N PHE A 115 -10.11 10.34 6.12
CA PHE A 115 -11.37 10.46 6.86
C PHE A 115 -11.54 11.85 7.47
N ILE A 116 -10.51 12.36 8.15
CA ILE A 116 -10.54 13.71 8.72
C ILE A 116 -10.73 14.75 7.60
N THR A 117 -10.04 14.59 6.47
CA THR A 117 -10.19 15.49 5.33
C THR A 117 -11.59 15.41 4.72
N LEU A 118 -12.17 14.21 4.59
CA LEU A 118 -13.53 14.02 4.08
C LEU A 118 -14.54 14.76 4.96
N VAL A 119 -14.42 14.62 6.29
CA VAL A 119 -15.27 15.33 7.25
C VAL A 119 -15.09 16.84 7.13
N GLU A 120 -13.85 17.33 7.08
CA GLU A 120 -13.56 18.77 6.93
C GLU A 120 -14.15 19.35 5.64
N VAL A 121 -13.95 18.67 4.51
CA VAL A 121 -14.45 19.12 3.20
C VAL A 121 -15.98 19.06 3.16
N TYR A 122 -16.59 18.06 3.79
CA TYR A 122 -18.05 17.99 3.90
C TYR A 122 -18.61 19.14 4.76
N LEU A 123 -17.97 19.44 5.89
CA LEU A 123 -18.34 20.56 6.77
C LEU A 123 -18.16 21.93 6.09
N TYR A 124 -17.12 22.07 5.27
CA TYR A 124 -16.94 23.23 4.39
C TYR A 124 -18.06 23.33 3.35
N TYR A 125 -18.44 22.20 2.73
CA TYR A 125 -19.49 22.17 1.71
C TYR A 125 -20.86 22.60 2.24
N ILE A 126 -21.22 22.21 3.47
CA ILE A 126 -22.48 22.63 4.10
C ILE A 126 -22.41 24.04 4.72
N GLY A 127 -21.28 24.75 4.58
CA GLY A 127 -21.10 26.13 5.04
C GLY A 127 -20.82 26.28 6.54
N TRP A 128 -20.44 25.21 7.24
CA TRP A 128 -20.05 25.30 8.66
C TRP A 128 -18.63 25.87 8.81
N PHE A 129 -17.74 25.56 7.87
CA PHE A 129 -16.39 26.14 7.82
C PHE A 129 -16.20 27.11 6.66
N ASN A 130 -15.43 28.17 6.91
CA ASN A 130 -15.02 29.14 5.88
C ASN A 130 -13.81 28.67 5.07
N ASN A 131 -13.08 27.66 5.54
CA ASN A 131 -11.91 27.12 4.85
C ASN A 131 -11.64 25.66 5.27
N ALA A 132 -11.14 24.83 4.36
CA ALA A 132 -10.69 23.46 4.61
C ALA A 132 -9.16 23.43 4.78
N TYR A 133 -8.69 23.63 6.01
CA TYR A 133 -7.28 23.81 6.34
C TYR A 133 -6.46 22.52 6.15
N ILE A 134 -6.98 21.38 6.62
CA ILE A 134 -6.31 20.07 6.54
C ILE A 134 -6.17 19.67 5.07
N LYS A 135 -7.23 19.84 4.28
CA LYS A 135 -7.19 19.63 2.83
C LYS A 135 -6.06 20.43 2.16
N LEU A 136 -5.96 21.73 2.46
CA LEU A 136 -5.08 22.65 1.73
C LEU A 136 -3.60 22.55 2.13
N TYR A 137 -3.31 22.27 3.41
CA TYR A 137 -1.94 22.40 3.93
C TYR A 137 -1.34 21.11 4.49
N VAL A 138 -2.17 20.17 4.94
CA VAL A 138 -1.69 19.01 5.72
C VAL A 138 -1.77 17.72 4.91
N ARG A 139 -2.92 17.45 4.29
CA ARG A 139 -3.23 16.16 3.68
C ARG A 139 -2.18 15.75 2.65
N ASP A 140 -1.90 16.63 1.71
CA ASP A 140 -1.05 16.32 0.56
C ASP A 140 0.40 16.05 0.97
N LEU A 141 0.91 16.80 1.95
CA LEU A 141 2.22 16.56 2.55
C LEU A 141 2.26 15.22 3.29
N VAL A 142 1.26 14.95 4.13
CA VAL A 142 1.17 13.70 4.90
C VAL A 142 1.06 12.50 3.96
N GLN A 143 0.23 12.57 2.92
CA GLN A 143 0.07 11.50 1.93
C GLN A 143 1.39 11.23 1.19
N THR A 144 2.10 12.28 0.77
CA THR A 144 3.40 12.14 0.12
C THR A 144 4.40 11.43 1.03
N VAL A 145 4.49 11.85 2.30
CA VAL A 145 5.38 11.21 3.29
C VAL A 145 5.02 9.74 3.49
N LEU A 146 3.73 9.42 3.63
CA LEU A 146 3.26 8.04 3.79
C LEU A 146 3.61 7.17 2.58
N HIS A 147 3.46 7.67 1.36
CA HIS A 147 3.83 6.93 0.13
C HIS A 147 5.34 6.68 0.03
N ILE A 148 6.17 7.66 0.40
CA ILE A 148 7.63 7.51 0.46
C ILE A 148 7.99 6.45 1.50
N MET A 149 7.41 6.52 2.70
CA MET A 149 7.65 5.53 3.75
C MET A 149 7.23 4.12 3.30
N ALA A 150 6.07 3.98 2.65
CA ALA A 150 5.59 2.70 2.14
C ALA A 150 6.55 2.13 1.08
N SER A 151 7.05 2.98 0.18
CA SER A 151 8.05 2.59 -0.83
C SER A 151 9.35 2.08 -0.19
N ILE A 152 9.86 2.78 0.83
CA ILE A 152 11.06 2.38 1.58
C ILE A 152 10.83 1.05 2.30
N VAL A 153 9.65 0.85 2.89
CA VAL A 153 9.30 -0.41 3.56
C VAL A 153 9.26 -1.57 2.57
N CYS A 154 8.68 -1.39 1.38
CA CYS A 154 8.68 -2.42 0.33
C CYS A 154 10.09 -2.81 -0.12
N ILE A 155 10.97 -1.83 -0.36
CA ILE A 155 12.36 -2.08 -0.75
C ILE A 155 13.11 -2.79 0.39
N THR A 156 12.98 -2.30 1.62
CA THR A 156 13.65 -2.87 2.79
C THR A 156 13.19 -4.30 3.06
N PHE A 157 11.89 -4.57 2.87
CA PHE A 157 11.32 -5.90 2.97
C PHE A 157 11.94 -6.84 1.94
N ALA A 158 12.04 -6.42 0.68
CA ALA A 158 12.66 -7.21 -0.38
C ALA A 158 14.15 -7.48 -0.12
N LEU A 159 14.92 -6.45 0.27
CA LEU A 159 16.34 -6.58 0.57
C LEU A 159 16.64 -7.52 1.74
N ARG A 160 15.82 -7.47 2.81
CA ARG A 160 15.98 -8.33 3.99
C ARG A 160 15.82 -9.81 3.65
N PHE A 161 15.00 -10.16 2.66
CA PHE A 161 14.88 -11.55 2.21
C PHE A 161 16.01 -11.95 1.28
N SER A 162 16.48 -11.03 0.43
CA SER A 162 17.66 -11.28 -0.41
C SER A 162 18.90 -11.62 0.43
N SER A 163 19.19 -10.82 1.48
CA SER A 163 20.35 -11.06 2.35
C SER A 163 20.25 -12.34 3.17
N ASN A 164 19.05 -12.74 3.60
CA ASN A 164 18.82 -14.01 4.29
C ASN A 164 19.08 -15.23 3.39
N ILE A 165 18.95 -15.08 2.07
CA ILE A 165 19.27 -16.15 1.12
C ILE A 165 20.79 -16.29 1.00
N GLU A 166 21.53 -15.18 0.82
CA GLU A 166 23.00 -15.19 0.73
C GLU A 166 23.68 -15.74 2.00
N GLY A 167 23.13 -15.44 3.18
CA GLY A 167 23.62 -16.01 4.44
C GLY A 167 23.44 -17.52 4.55
N LYS A 168 22.39 -18.08 3.94
CA LYS A 168 22.12 -19.53 3.93
C LYS A 168 23.01 -20.27 2.92
N THR A 169 23.33 -19.67 1.78
CA THR A 169 24.24 -20.26 0.79
C THR A 169 25.69 -20.28 1.26
N ASN A 170 26.10 -19.30 2.08
CA ASN A 170 27.47 -19.24 2.61
C ASN A 170 27.73 -20.16 3.83
N GLY A 171 26.68 -20.71 4.45
CA GLY A 171 26.77 -21.69 5.54
C GLY A 171 26.82 -23.16 5.08
N ILE A 172 26.81 -23.40 3.76
CA ILE A 172 27.02 -24.72 3.14
C ILE A 172 28.40 -24.67 2.48
N LYS A 173 29.46 -24.69 3.27
CA LYS A 173 30.83 -24.98 2.85
C LYS A 173 31.48 -25.90 3.86
#